data_AF-A0A925WZX9-F1
#
_entry.id   AF-A0A925WZX9-F1
#
_cell.length_a   1.000
_cell.length_b   1.000
_cell.length_c   1.000
_cell.angle_alpha   90.00
_cell.angle_beta   90.00
_cell.angle_gamma   90.00
#
_symmetry.space_group_name_H-M   'P 1'
#
loop_
_entity.id
_entity.type
_entity.pdbx_description
1 polymer ?
#
loop_
_entity_poly.entity_id
_entity_poly.type
_entity_poly.pdbx_seq_one_letter_code
_entity_poly.pdbx_strand_id
1 'polypeptide(L)'
;MLIIRGKWRRRLFGSLAAVAIAIAGRFTLSPRASVAIPQNITSSILDKPMPAIDFRNTPLSEALGFVDRYLGGKLRIDWRPLERRGVRRDSPITLGVSGADVGWVLREILVRVGEHEGFPVGMEVLSDDTILIADKEIIRAHITEVSYDLRPLPRGHDRTGSITSVVRWIAGNRTGGVVHEPCTVNDDGWLSVLLVPVEHALARGLINRQLSQSASLSLEWIERIDLP
;
A
#
# COMPACT_ATOMS: atom_id res chain seq x y z
N MET A 1 59.06 -50.85 -38.23
CA MET A 1 58.79 -50.00 -39.40
C MET A 1 57.76 -50.71 -40.28
N LEU A 2 56.81 -49.95 -40.85
CA LEU A 2 55.80 -50.33 -41.87
C LEU A 2 54.34 -50.65 -41.46
N ILE A 3 53.57 -49.56 -41.29
CA ILE A 3 52.29 -49.20 -41.95
C ILE A 3 51.08 -50.15 -41.85
N ILE A 4 50.09 -49.70 -41.06
CA ILE A 4 48.69 -50.16 -41.02
C ILE A 4 47.89 -49.43 -42.10
N ARG A 5 47.32 -50.17 -43.06
CA ARG A 5 46.20 -49.79 -43.97
C ARG A 5 45.09 -50.82 -43.71
N GLY A 6 43.81 -50.54 -43.53
CA GLY A 6 42.98 -49.39 -43.86
C GLY A 6 41.75 -49.90 -44.64
N LYS A 7 40.54 -49.79 -44.07
CA LYS A 7 39.26 -49.49 -44.77
C LYS A 7 38.07 -49.62 -43.82
N TRP A 8 37.75 -48.50 -43.16
CA TRP A 8 36.44 -48.27 -42.57
C TRP A 8 35.49 -47.81 -43.68
N ARG A 9 34.40 -48.56 -43.92
CA ARG A 9 33.31 -48.15 -44.80
C ARG A 9 32.02 -48.00 -44.00
N ARG A 10 31.52 -46.76 -44.08
CA ARG A 10 30.29 -46.17 -43.55
C ARG A 10 29.02 -46.90 -43.99
N ARG A 11 27.96 -46.79 -43.16
CA ARG A 11 26.57 -46.32 -43.45
C ARG A 11 25.71 -46.58 -42.20
N LEU A 12 25.28 -45.59 -41.39
CA LEU A 12 24.26 -44.54 -41.54
C LEU A 12 22.80 -45.03 -41.72
N PHE A 13 21.90 -44.46 -40.90
CA PHE A 13 20.42 -44.42 -40.90
C PHE A 13 19.67 -45.67 -40.34
N GLY A 14 18.64 -45.58 -39.48
CA GLY A 14 17.84 -44.46 -38.93
C GLY A 14 17.15 -44.92 -37.61
N SER A 15 17.03 -44.04 -36.62
CA SER A 15 15.87 -43.18 -36.29
C SER A 15 14.63 -43.98 -35.80
N LEU A 16 14.30 -43.96 -34.51
CA LEU A 16 13.63 -42.91 -33.71
C LEU A 16 12.10 -42.93 -33.80
N ALA A 17 11.49 -42.81 -32.61
CA ALA A 17 10.14 -42.34 -32.28
C ALA A 17 9.00 -43.37 -32.27
N ALA A 18 8.77 -43.97 -31.10
CA ALA A 18 7.47 -44.51 -30.72
C ALA A 18 7.25 -44.37 -29.21
N VAL A 19 7.06 -43.14 -28.69
CA VAL A 19 6.46 -42.93 -27.36
C VAL A 19 5.71 -41.59 -27.37
N ALA A 20 4.46 -41.62 -27.80
CA ALA A 20 3.50 -40.52 -27.58
C ALA A 20 2.71 -40.83 -26.31
N ILE A 21 3.14 -40.30 -25.16
CA ILE A 21 2.40 -40.41 -23.90
C ILE A 21 1.33 -39.31 -23.92
N ALA A 22 0.08 -39.74 -24.05
CA ALA A 22 -1.09 -38.90 -23.86
C ALA A 22 -1.27 -38.55 -22.38
N ILE A 23 -0.68 -37.43 -21.94
CA ILE A 23 -1.01 -36.80 -20.65
C ILE A 23 -2.02 -35.68 -20.92
N ALA A 24 -3.27 -36.07 -21.21
CA ALA A 24 -4.41 -35.16 -21.16
C ALA A 24 -4.84 -34.98 -19.70
N GLY A 25 -3.95 -34.38 -18.90
CA GLY A 25 -4.24 -33.97 -17.54
C GLY A 25 -5.28 -32.85 -17.59
N ARG A 26 -6.51 -33.17 -17.20
CA ARG A 26 -7.56 -32.19 -16.89
C ARG A 26 -7.05 -31.26 -15.79
N PHE A 27 -6.40 -30.17 -16.18
CA PHE A 27 -6.27 -29.00 -15.31
C PHE A 27 -7.67 -28.40 -15.19
N THR A 28 -8.43 -28.92 -14.23
CA THR A 28 -9.53 -28.17 -13.64
C THR A 28 -8.87 -26.97 -12.96
N LEU A 29 -8.75 -25.87 -13.72
CA LEU A 29 -8.44 -24.57 -13.18
C LEU A 29 -9.52 -24.28 -12.14
N SER A 30 -9.20 -24.58 -10.88
CA SER A 30 -10.05 -24.21 -9.76
C SER A 30 -10.24 -22.70 -9.89
N PRO A 31 -11.49 -22.19 -9.95
CA PRO A 31 -11.71 -20.76 -10.00
C PRO A 31 -10.95 -20.16 -8.82
N ARG A 32 -9.93 -19.36 -9.15
CA ARG A 32 -9.13 -18.61 -8.20
C ARG A 32 -10.14 -17.94 -7.28
N ALA A 33 -10.17 -18.32 -6.01
CA ALA A 33 -10.89 -17.56 -5.03
C ALA A 33 -10.33 -16.14 -5.11
N SER A 34 -11.11 -15.23 -5.70
CA SER A 34 -10.86 -13.81 -5.60
C SER A 34 -10.89 -13.52 -4.11
N VAL A 35 -9.69 -13.46 -3.50
CA VAL A 35 -9.54 -12.92 -2.17
C VAL A 35 -10.13 -11.53 -2.28
N ALA A 36 -11.35 -11.37 -1.76
CA ALA A 36 -11.99 -10.08 -1.65
C ALA A 36 -11.03 -9.25 -0.81
N ILE A 37 -10.22 -8.42 -1.49
CA ILE A 37 -9.39 -7.44 -0.82
C ILE A 37 -10.41 -6.52 -0.16
N PRO A 38 -10.50 -6.45 1.18
CA PRO A 38 -11.43 -5.55 1.84
C PRO A 38 -11.14 -4.14 1.32
N GLN A 39 -12.04 -3.62 0.49
CA GLN A 39 -11.82 -2.40 -0.29
C GLN A 39 -11.99 -1.11 0.51
N ASN A 40 -12.14 -1.17 1.84
CA ASN A 40 -12.48 0.02 2.61
C ASN A 40 -12.13 -0.10 4.10
N ILE A 41 -10.86 -0.37 4.44
CA ILE A 41 -10.42 -0.35 5.86
C ILE A 41 -10.10 1.08 6.33
N THR A 42 -10.07 2.06 5.42
CA THR A 42 -9.97 3.48 5.70
C THR A 42 -11.36 4.13 5.66
N SER A 43 -12.18 4.21 6.70
CA SER A 43 -12.10 3.76 8.09
C SER A 43 -13.51 4.04 8.63
N SER A 44 -14.32 3.00 8.77
CA SER A 44 -15.76 3.08 9.11
C SER A 44 -16.10 4.04 10.27
N ILE A 45 -15.12 4.31 11.14
CA ILE A 45 -15.23 5.23 12.26
C ILE A 45 -15.38 6.70 11.84
N LEU A 46 -14.77 7.13 10.73
CA LEU A 46 -14.86 8.51 10.25
C LEU A 46 -16.21 8.81 9.60
N ASP A 47 -16.83 7.80 8.99
CA ASP A 47 -18.15 7.89 8.36
C ASP A 47 -19.29 7.65 9.37
N LYS A 48 -18.97 7.49 10.65
CA LYS A 48 -19.97 7.32 11.69
C LYS A 48 -20.74 8.65 11.82
N PRO A 49 -22.08 8.66 11.66
CA PRO A 49 -22.86 9.87 11.84
C PRO A 49 -22.77 10.31 13.30
N MET A 50 -22.62 11.60 13.57
CA MET A 50 -22.54 12.17 14.91
C MET A 50 -23.87 12.83 15.29
N PRO A 51 -24.32 12.76 16.56
CA PRO A 51 -25.46 13.54 17.01
C PRO A 51 -25.23 15.03 16.83
N ALA A 52 -26.31 15.81 16.88
CA ALA A 52 -26.23 17.27 16.83
C ALA A 52 -25.32 17.81 17.93
N ILE A 53 -24.39 18.68 17.54
CA ILE A 53 -23.48 19.39 18.44
C ILE A 53 -23.62 20.89 18.25
N ASP A 54 -23.44 21.62 19.35
CA ASP A 54 -23.44 23.08 19.40
C ASP A 54 -22.36 23.51 20.38
N PHE A 55 -21.13 23.67 19.87
CA PHE A 55 -20.03 24.25 20.62
C PHE A 55 -20.11 25.76 20.54
N ARG A 56 -20.11 26.44 21.68
CA ARG A 56 -20.18 27.89 21.79
C ARG A 56 -19.05 28.37 22.69
N ASN A 57 -17.97 28.87 22.07
CA ASN A 57 -16.76 29.26 22.80
C ASN A 57 -16.22 28.12 23.70
N THR A 58 -16.37 26.87 23.25
CA THR A 58 -15.98 25.68 24.00
C THR A 58 -14.47 25.45 23.84
N PRO A 59 -13.70 25.19 24.92
CA PRO A 59 -12.29 24.87 24.81
C PRO A 59 -12.02 23.70 23.85
N LEU A 60 -10.99 23.81 23.00
CA LEU A 60 -10.62 22.78 22.03
C LEU A 60 -10.47 21.38 22.67
N SER A 61 -9.82 21.31 23.83
CA SER A 61 -9.66 20.06 24.58
C SER A 61 -10.98 19.42 24.98
N GLU A 62 -11.98 20.23 25.34
CA GLU A 62 -13.32 19.74 25.69
C GLU A 62 -14.09 19.29 24.44
N ALA A 63 -14.01 20.05 23.35
CA ALA A 63 -14.63 19.70 22.06
C ALA A 63 -14.06 18.37 21.51
N LEU A 64 -12.73 18.21 21.50
CA LEU A 64 -12.10 16.95 21.09
C LEU A 64 -12.39 15.81 22.08
N GLY A 65 -12.44 16.10 23.39
CA GLY A 65 -12.83 15.12 24.40
C GLY A 65 -14.28 14.64 24.27
N PHE A 66 -15.19 15.50 23.79
CA PHE A 66 -16.55 15.09 23.43
C PHE A 66 -16.55 14.08 22.28
N VAL A 67 -15.80 14.36 21.21
CA VAL A 67 -15.66 13.45 20.07
C VAL A 67 -15.01 12.13 20.51
N ASP A 68 -13.98 12.19 21.35
CA ASP A 68 -13.32 10.98 21.88
C ASP A 68 -14.27 10.08 22.66
N ARG A 69 -15.07 10.65 23.57
CA ARG A 69 -16.09 9.90 24.31
C ARG A 69 -17.13 9.28 23.38
N TYR A 70 -17.53 9.98 22.32
CA TYR A 70 -18.45 9.46 21.31
C TYR A 70 -17.87 8.29 20.50
N LEU A 71 -16.56 8.31 20.28
CA LEU A 71 -15.80 7.25 19.61
C LEU A 71 -15.38 6.10 20.54
N GLY A 72 -15.56 6.26 21.85
CA GLY A 72 -15.19 5.25 22.84
C GLY A 72 -13.70 5.23 23.18
N GLY A 73 -13.03 6.39 23.20
CA GLY A 73 -11.61 6.47 23.58
C GLY A 73 -10.63 6.20 22.44
N LYS A 74 -11.09 6.30 21.18
CA LYS A 74 -10.28 6.05 19.98
C LYS A 74 -9.61 7.32 19.43
N LEU A 75 -9.63 8.44 20.15
CA LEU A 75 -8.97 9.67 19.73
C LEU A 75 -7.67 9.88 20.52
N ARG A 76 -6.54 9.87 19.82
CA ARG A 76 -5.23 10.18 20.39
C ARG A 76 -4.75 11.53 19.86
N ILE A 77 -4.40 12.44 20.76
CA ILE A 77 -3.96 13.80 20.41
C ILE A 77 -2.55 14.01 20.92
N ASP A 78 -1.62 14.36 20.04
CA ASP A 78 -0.28 14.76 20.43
C ASP A 78 -0.24 16.28 20.66
N TRP A 79 -0.45 16.69 21.91
CA TRP A 79 -0.55 18.11 22.27
C TRP A 79 0.78 18.86 22.19
N ARG A 80 1.89 18.23 22.56
CA ARG A 80 3.20 18.87 22.60
C ARG A 80 3.63 19.53 21.27
N PRO A 81 3.50 18.87 20.10
CA PRO A 81 3.79 19.51 18.82
C PRO A 81 2.75 20.55 18.41
N LEU A 82 1.48 20.33 18.72
CA LEU A 82 0.41 21.31 18.44
C LEU A 82 0.63 22.60 19.23
N GLU A 83 0.96 22.50 20.52
CA GLU A 83 1.27 23.64 21.40
C GLU A 83 2.51 24.40 20.93
N ARG A 84 3.54 23.71 20.42
CA ARG A 84 4.72 24.36 19.79
C ARG A 84 4.37 25.17 18.54
N ARG A 85 3.23 24.89 17.91
CA ARG A 85 2.67 25.59 16.75
C ARG A 85 1.56 26.57 17.15
N GLY A 86 1.46 26.95 18.42
CA GLY A 86 0.45 27.92 18.86
C GLY A 86 -0.97 27.36 19.05
N VAL A 87 -1.20 26.09 18.73
CA VAL A 87 -2.50 25.44 18.99
C VAL A 87 -2.62 25.10 20.47
N ARG A 88 -3.43 25.86 21.20
CA ARG A 88 -3.61 25.69 22.65
C ARG A 88 -4.86 24.87 22.97
N ARG A 89 -4.83 24.15 24.10
CA ARG A 89 -5.96 23.32 24.57
C ARG A 89 -7.20 24.12 24.96
N ASP A 90 -7.00 25.38 25.34
CA ASP A 90 -8.00 26.36 25.73
C ASP A 90 -8.49 27.22 24.54
N SER A 91 -7.98 26.99 23.33
CA SER A 91 -8.44 27.69 22.13
C SER A 91 -9.96 27.53 21.96
N PRO A 92 -10.72 28.63 21.86
CA PRO A 92 -12.18 28.55 21.81
C PRO A 92 -12.67 28.04 20.47
N ILE A 93 -13.62 27.11 20.49
CA ILE A 93 -14.27 26.53 19.32
C ILE A 93 -15.74 26.92 19.32
N THR A 94 -16.19 27.42 18.17
CA THR A 94 -17.61 27.64 17.89
C THR A 94 -17.99 26.86 16.64
N LEU A 95 -18.84 25.85 16.80
CA LEU A 95 -19.27 24.94 15.74
C LEU A 95 -20.64 24.37 16.08
N GLY A 96 -21.63 24.63 15.23
CA GLY A 96 -22.96 24.02 15.29
C GLY A 96 -23.20 23.15 14.07
N VAL A 97 -23.45 21.86 14.27
CA VAL A 97 -23.76 20.94 13.16
C VAL A 97 -24.67 19.80 13.64
N SER A 98 -25.52 19.31 12.74
CA SER A 98 -26.41 18.18 12.98
C SER A 98 -26.31 17.16 11.85
N GLY A 99 -26.17 15.87 12.20
CA GLY A 99 -26.16 14.77 11.24
C GLY A 99 -24.92 14.71 10.35
N ALA A 100 -23.80 15.30 10.78
CA ALA A 100 -22.54 15.20 10.07
C ALA A 100 -21.70 14.02 10.57
N ASP A 101 -20.84 13.51 9.69
CA ASP A 101 -19.93 12.41 10.03
C ASP A 101 -18.78 12.88 10.91
N VAL A 102 -18.26 11.99 11.75
CA VAL A 102 -17.14 12.27 12.66
C VAL A 102 -15.94 12.87 11.92
N GLY A 103 -15.59 12.33 10.76
CA GLY A 103 -14.47 12.80 9.96
C GLY A 103 -14.65 14.24 9.49
N TRP A 104 -15.88 14.63 9.14
CA TRP A 104 -16.19 16.02 8.79
C TRP A 104 -16.07 16.93 10.02
N VAL A 105 -16.67 16.53 11.14
CA VAL A 105 -16.64 17.31 12.40
C VAL A 105 -15.20 17.55 12.86
N LEU A 106 -14.37 16.50 12.88
CA LEU A 106 -12.96 16.63 13.27
C LEU A 106 -12.21 17.57 12.35
N ARG A 107 -12.37 17.44 11.02
CA ARG A 107 -11.75 18.37 10.06
C ARG A 107 -12.18 19.81 10.32
N GLU A 108 -13.47 20.06 10.57
CA GLU A 108 -14.00 21.40 10.82
C GLU A 108 -13.50 22.02 12.13
N ILE A 109 -13.32 21.21 13.18
CA ILE A 109 -12.68 21.65 14.43
C ILE A 109 -11.22 22.03 14.14
N LEU A 110 -10.47 21.17 13.43
CA LEU A 110 -9.06 21.39 13.13
C LEU A 110 -8.83 22.58 12.20
N VAL A 111 -9.71 22.80 11.22
CA VAL A 111 -9.66 23.97 10.32
C VAL A 111 -9.82 25.25 11.12
N ARG A 112 -10.82 25.35 12.00
CA ARG A 112 -11.05 26.57 12.82
C ARG A 112 -9.86 26.89 13.73
N VAL A 113 -9.21 25.87 14.26
CA VAL A 113 -8.01 26.04 15.09
C VAL A 113 -6.80 26.42 14.24
N GLY A 114 -6.62 25.77 13.08
CA GLY A 114 -5.48 25.96 12.21
C GLY A 114 -5.51 27.26 11.40
N GLU A 115 -6.71 27.77 11.06
CA GLU A 115 -6.89 29.03 10.31
C GLU A 115 -6.36 30.24 11.08
N HIS A 116 -6.55 30.27 12.40
CA HIS A 116 -6.06 31.38 13.22
C HIS A 116 -4.53 31.46 13.28
N GLU A 117 -3.85 30.32 13.13
CA GLU A 117 -2.40 30.22 13.35
C GLU A 117 -1.61 29.95 12.05
N GLY A 118 -2.29 29.65 10.93
CA GLY A 118 -1.66 29.36 9.65
C GLY A 118 -0.93 28.00 9.61
N PHE A 119 -1.21 27.11 10.57
CA PHE A 119 -0.51 25.84 10.68
C PHE A 119 -1.37 24.65 10.25
N PRO A 120 -0.83 23.75 9.42
CA PRO A 120 -1.58 22.61 8.96
C PRO A 120 -1.57 21.52 10.04
N VAL A 121 -2.63 21.45 10.83
CA VAL A 121 -2.91 20.28 11.68
C VAL A 121 -3.39 19.13 10.78
N GLY A 122 -2.92 17.92 11.05
CA GLY A 122 -3.35 16.73 10.33
C GLY A 122 -4.10 15.76 11.23
N MET A 123 -4.78 14.82 10.60
CA MET A 123 -5.33 13.64 11.24
C MET A 123 -4.98 12.40 10.43
N GLU A 124 -4.75 11.28 11.11
CA GLU A 124 -4.46 9.99 10.50
C GLU A 124 -5.18 8.88 11.28
N VAL A 125 -5.62 7.82 10.61
CA VAL A 125 -6.21 6.65 11.28
C VAL A 125 -5.17 5.54 11.35
N LEU A 126 -4.89 5.09 12.57
CA LEU A 126 -3.94 4.03 12.87
C LEU A 126 -4.59 2.63 12.69
N SER A 127 -3.81 1.57 12.78
CA SER A 127 -4.24 0.16 12.55
C SER A 127 -5.34 -0.35 13.47
N ASP A 128 -5.55 0.29 14.62
CA ASP A 128 -6.48 -0.08 15.68
C ASP A 128 -7.75 0.78 15.69
N ASP A 129 -8.06 1.43 14.56
CA ASP A 129 -9.07 2.49 14.41
C ASP A 129 -8.83 3.71 15.31
N THR A 130 -7.65 3.85 15.93
CA THR A 130 -7.32 5.04 16.70
C THR A 130 -7.02 6.19 15.73
N ILE A 131 -7.70 7.31 15.92
CA ILE A 131 -7.45 8.54 15.17
C ILE A 131 -6.36 9.31 15.89
N LEU A 132 -5.23 9.52 15.22
CA LEU A 132 -4.14 10.39 15.65
C LEU A 132 -4.35 11.79 15.10
N ILE A 133 -4.42 12.79 16.00
CA ILE A 133 -4.35 14.21 15.66
C ILE A 133 -2.98 14.73 16.09
N ALA A 134 -2.22 15.25 15.14
CA ALA A 134 -0.89 15.79 15.37
C ALA A 134 -0.50 16.82 14.29
N ASP A 135 0.69 17.40 14.45
CA ASP A 135 1.34 18.18 13.39
C ASP A 135 1.55 17.31 12.14
N LYS A 136 1.32 17.88 10.94
CA LYS A 136 1.50 17.14 9.68
C LYS A 136 2.91 16.58 9.50
N GLU A 137 3.94 17.21 10.06
CA GLU A 137 5.31 16.69 10.06
C GLU A 137 5.43 15.41 10.89
N ILE A 138 4.72 15.31 12.01
CA ILE A 138 4.72 14.09 12.84
C ILE A 138 3.93 12.98 12.18
N ILE A 139 2.79 13.31 11.57
CA ILE A 139 2.03 12.36 10.74
C ILE A 139 2.92 11.86 9.60
N ARG A 140 3.61 12.76 8.89
CA ARG A 140 4.59 12.39 7.87
C ARG A 140 5.75 11.56 8.40
N ALA A 141 6.23 11.82 9.60
CA ALA A 141 7.30 11.02 10.22
C ALA A 141 6.84 9.61 10.61
N HIS A 142 5.53 9.37 10.77
CA HIS A 142 4.98 8.03 10.92
C HIS A 142 4.88 7.29 9.58
N ILE A 143 4.94 7.99 8.45
CA ILE A 143 5.05 7.38 7.13
C ILE A 143 6.47 6.82 6.99
N THR A 144 6.56 5.50 6.87
CA THR A 144 7.82 4.80 6.63
C THR A 144 8.05 4.75 5.12
N GLU A 145 9.16 5.32 4.66
CA GLU A 145 9.64 5.03 3.31
C GLU A 145 10.15 3.59 3.26
N VAL A 146 9.61 2.80 2.34
CA VAL A 146 10.02 1.42 2.12
C VAL A 146 10.58 1.32 0.70
N SER A 147 11.86 0.97 0.61
CA SER A 147 12.54 0.76 -0.67
C SER A 147 12.60 -0.74 -0.99
N TYR A 148 12.17 -1.10 -2.19
CA TYR A 148 12.19 -2.47 -2.72
C TYR A 148 13.22 -2.57 -3.85
N ASP A 149 14.08 -3.60 -3.80
CA ASP A 149 15.04 -3.88 -4.85
C ASP A 149 14.36 -4.62 -6.02
N LEU A 150 14.31 -3.98 -7.20
CA LEU A 150 13.72 -4.57 -8.41
C LEU A 150 14.76 -5.25 -9.31
N ARG A 151 16.05 -5.20 -8.98
CA ARG A 151 17.14 -5.83 -9.78
C ARG A 151 16.98 -7.33 -9.99
N PRO A 152 16.44 -8.13 -9.03
CA PRO A 152 16.28 -9.58 -9.23
C PRO A 152 15.29 -9.96 -10.33
N LEU A 153 14.46 -9.03 -10.79
CA LEU A 153 13.48 -9.31 -11.83
C LEU A 153 14.17 -9.54 -13.20
N PRO A 154 13.62 -10.34 -14.13
CA PRO A 154 14.17 -10.53 -15.47
C PRO A 154 14.11 -9.23 -16.31
N ARG A 155 15.14 -8.95 -17.12
CA ARG A 155 15.18 -7.77 -18.03
C ARG A 155 14.41 -8.12 -19.30
N GLY A 156 13.34 -7.40 -19.65
CA GLY A 156 12.62 -7.63 -20.92
C GLY A 156 11.10 -7.39 -20.93
N HIS A 157 10.46 -7.21 -19.78
CA HIS A 157 9.11 -6.65 -19.71
C HIS A 157 9.18 -5.15 -19.41
N ASP A 158 8.19 -4.39 -19.83
CA ASP A 158 8.02 -2.98 -19.47
C ASP A 158 7.86 -2.85 -17.95
N ARG A 159 9.00 -2.81 -17.25
CA ARG A 159 9.15 -2.94 -15.79
C ARG A 159 8.51 -1.79 -15.05
N THR A 160 8.70 -0.60 -15.59
CA THR A 160 8.19 0.64 -15.03
C THR A 160 6.70 0.74 -15.32
N GLY A 161 6.22 0.34 -16.50
CA GLY A 161 4.78 0.31 -16.78
C GLY A 161 4.01 -0.54 -15.77
N SER A 162 4.37 -1.82 -15.60
CA SER A 162 3.56 -2.76 -14.80
C SER A 162 3.65 -2.51 -13.28
N ILE A 163 4.85 -2.34 -12.71
CA ILE A 163 5.02 -2.18 -11.26
C ILE A 163 4.49 -0.82 -10.81
N THR A 164 4.82 0.25 -11.54
CA THR A 164 4.31 1.59 -11.22
C THR A 164 2.79 1.65 -11.41
N SER A 165 2.21 0.88 -12.34
CA SER A 165 0.74 0.74 -12.43
C SER A 165 0.16 0.03 -11.22
N VAL A 166 0.79 -1.04 -10.72
CA VAL A 166 0.33 -1.73 -9.50
C VAL A 166 0.46 -0.82 -8.27
N VAL A 167 1.58 -0.13 -8.12
CA VAL A 167 1.81 0.78 -6.99
C VAL A 167 0.91 2.00 -7.08
N ARG A 168 0.75 2.60 -8.26
CA ARG A 168 -0.21 3.70 -8.51
C ARG A 168 -1.65 3.25 -8.33
N TRP A 169 -1.99 2.00 -8.65
CA TRP A 169 -3.31 1.43 -8.37
C TRP A 169 -3.53 1.22 -6.87
N ILE A 170 -2.52 0.75 -6.13
CA ILE A 170 -2.55 0.62 -4.67
C ILE A 170 -2.70 2.00 -4.00
N ALA A 171 -1.93 3.00 -4.46
CA ALA A 171 -1.90 4.34 -3.87
C ALA A 171 -3.10 5.21 -4.29
N GLY A 172 -3.49 5.18 -5.57
CA GLY A 172 -4.54 6.03 -6.14
C GLY A 172 -5.95 5.67 -5.72
N ASN A 173 -6.22 4.39 -5.42
CA ASN A 173 -7.54 3.96 -4.93
C ASN A 173 -7.76 4.25 -3.43
N ARG A 174 -6.76 4.74 -2.69
CA ARG A 174 -6.83 4.89 -1.22
C ARG A 174 -6.79 6.34 -0.71
N THR A 175 -6.23 7.29 -1.45
CA THR A 175 -6.01 8.67 -0.95
C THR A 175 -7.10 9.69 -1.30
N GLY A 176 -8.26 9.28 -1.79
CA GLY A 176 -9.42 10.18 -1.94
C GLY A 176 -9.16 11.45 -2.78
N GLY A 177 -8.24 11.39 -3.74
CA GLY A 177 -8.04 12.46 -4.74
C GLY A 177 -6.83 13.38 -4.56
N VAL A 178 -5.95 13.16 -3.57
CA VAL A 178 -4.65 13.86 -3.51
C VAL A 178 -3.52 12.85 -3.68
N VAL A 179 -3.01 12.75 -4.91
CA VAL A 179 -1.81 11.96 -5.23
C VAL A 179 -0.59 12.87 -5.03
N HIS A 180 0.03 12.82 -3.85
CA HIS A 180 1.46 13.09 -3.78
C HIS A 180 2.16 11.91 -4.46
N GLU A 181 3.09 12.15 -5.39
CA GLU A 181 3.80 11.10 -6.15
C GLU A 181 4.30 9.99 -5.21
N PRO A 182 3.58 8.86 -5.09
CA PRO A 182 3.71 8.00 -3.92
C PRO A 182 4.84 6.99 -4.09
N CYS A 183 5.48 7.01 -5.26
CA CYS A 183 6.55 6.10 -5.60
C CYS A 183 7.53 6.73 -6.59
N THR A 184 8.82 6.54 -6.31
CA THR A 184 9.90 6.87 -7.22
C THR A 184 10.66 5.59 -7.52
N VAL A 185 10.91 5.33 -8.81
CA VAL A 185 11.85 4.29 -9.23
C VAL A 185 13.13 5.01 -9.62
N ASN A 186 14.24 4.72 -8.94
CA ASN A 186 15.53 5.31 -9.29
C ASN A 186 16.23 4.51 -10.41
N ASP A 187 17.23 5.13 -11.04
CA ASP A 187 18.02 4.51 -12.12
C ASP A 187 18.74 3.23 -11.68
N ASP A 188 18.98 3.08 -10.37
CA ASP A 188 19.59 1.90 -9.75
C ASP A 188 18.62 0.71 -9.61
N GLY A 189 17.36 0.88 -10.01
CA GLY A 189 16.34 -0.17 -9.96
C GLY A 189 15.72 -0.38 -8.58
N TRP A 190 15.76 0.62 -7.70
CA TRP A 190 15.01 0.64 -6.44
C TRP A 190 13.67 1.34 -6.63
N LEU A 191 12.62 0.75 -6.08
CA LEU A 191 11.30 1.36 -5.93
C LEU A 191 11.16 1.84 -4.50
N SER A 192 11.18 3.15 -4.28
CA SER A 192 10.78 3.75 -3.01
C SER A 192 9.27 3.96 -3.00
N VAL A 193 8.61 3.53 -1.94
CA VAL A 193 7.18 3.77 -1.70
C VAL A 193 7.03 4.36 -0.30
N LEU A 194 6.35 5.50 -0.21
CA LEU A 194 5.96 6.07 1.08
C LEU A 194 4.75 5.31 1.61
N LEU A 195 4.91 4.56 2.69
CA LEU A 195 3.87 3.70 3.25
C LEU A 195 3.60 4.06 4.72
N VAL A 196 2.34 4.15 5.08
CA VAL A 196 1.93 4.14 6.49
C VAL A 196 2.26 2.76 7.09
N PRO A 197 2.62 2.60 8.38
CA PRO A 197 3.10 1.32 8.92
C PRO A 197 2.14 0.14 8.71
N VAL A 198 0.84 0.42 8.74
CA VAL A 198 -0.23 -0.56 8.47
C VAL A 198 -0.19 -1.03 7.01
N GLU A 199 0.11 -0.13 6.09
CA GLU A 199 0.24 -0.42 4.67
C GLU A 199 1.54 -1.15 4.34
N HIS A 200 2.61 -0.92 5.12
CA HIS A 200 3.87 -1.64 4.93
C HIS A 200 3.69 -3.16 5.07
N ALA A 201 2.93 -3.63 6.07
CA ALA A 201 2.68 -5.07 6.24
C ALA A 201 1.92 -5.68 5.04
N LEU A 202 0.90 -4.97 4.54
CA LEU A 202 0.08 -5.41 3.40
C LEU A 202 0.85 -5.34 2.07
N ALA A 203 1.53 -4.22 1.82
CA ALA A 203 2.35 -4.01 0.65
C ALA A 203 3.45 -5.06 0.57
N ARG A 204 4.14 -5.34 1.69
CA ARG A 204 5.15 -6.40 1.77
C ARG A 204 4.57 -7.77 1.41
N GLY A 205 3.37 -8.09 1.90
CA GLY A 205 2.68 -9.35 1.56
C GLY A 205 2.32 -9.47 0.07
N LEU A 206 1.77 -8.41 -0.52
CA LEU A 206 1.39 -8.37 -1.94
C LEU A 206 2.61 -8.37 -2.86
N ILE A 207 3.63 -7.57 -2.55
CA ILE A 207 4.88 -7.49 -3.30
C ILE A 207 5.60 -8.83 -3.23
N ASN A 208 5.76 -9.42 -2.05
CA ASN A 208 6.38 -10.75 -1.93
C ASN A 208 5.61 -11.81 -2.73
N ARG A 209 4.28 -11.81 -2.67
CA ARG A 209 3.45 -12.75 -3.45
C ARG A 209 3.67 -12.57 -4.96
N GLN A 210 3.74 -11.33 -5.44
CA GLN A 210 3.93 -11.05 -6.85
C GLN A 210 5.35 -11.39 -7.31
N LEU A 211 6.36 -11.07 -6.51
CA LEU A 211 7.74 -11.48 -6.74
C LEU A 211 7.86 -13.01 -6.79
N SER A 212 7.19 -13.74 -5.90
CA SER A 212 7.16 -15.21 -5.93
C SER A 212 6.47 -15.76 -7.18
N GLN A 213 5.36 -15.16 -7.64
CA GLN A 213 4.69 -15.58 -8.87
C GLN A 213 5.55 -15.29 -10.12
N SER A 214 6.22 -14.13 -10.16
CA SER A 214 7.14 -13.81 -11.25
C SER A 214 8.37 -14.72 -11.24
N ALA A 215 8.89 -15.09 -10.07
CA ALA A 215 9.99 -16.03 -9.93
C ALA A 215 9.60 -17.44 -10.42
N SER A 216 8.41 -17.94 -10.07
CA SER A 216 7.93 -19.23 -10.56
C SER A 216 7.75 -19.25 -12.08
N LEU A 217 7.23 -18.16 -12.66
CA LEU A 217 7.09 -18.03 -14.11
C LEU A 217 8.44 -17.94 -14.83
N SER A 218 9.45 -17.36 -14.17
CA SER A 218 10.81 -17.32 -14.72
C SER A 218 11.51 -18.68 -14.69
N LEU A 219 11.26 -19.52 -13.68
CA LEU A 219 11.81 -20.87 -13.59
C LEU A 219 11.17 -21.81 -14.64
N GLU A 220 9.85 -21.73 -14.82
CA GLU A 220 9.17 -22.45 -15.91
C GLU A 220 9.69 -22.05 -17.31
N TRP A 221 10.09 -20.79 -17.48
CA TRP A 221 10.68 -20.32 -18.73
C TRP A 221 12.11 -20.81 -18.95
N ILE A 222 12.93 -20.87 -17.89
CA ILE A 222 14.31 -21.38 -17.95
C ILE A 222 14.31 -22.88 -18.26
N GLU A 223 13.45 -23.67 -17.64
CA GLU A 223 13.30 -25.12 -17.96
C GLU A 223 12.84 -25.36 -19.41
N ARG A 224 12.17 -24.39 -20.01
CA ARG A 224 11.64 -24.48 -21.38
C ARG A 224 12.66 -24.05 -22.46
N ILE A 225 13.71 -23.32 -22.07
CA ILE A 225 14.80 -22.88 -22.96
C ILE A 225 15.94 -23.92 -23.02
N ASP A 226 16.09 -24.78 -21.99
CA ASP A 226 17.12 -25.84 -21.93
C ASP A 226 16.68 -27.22 -22.46
N LEU A 227 15.54 -27.29 -23.16
CA LEU A 227 15.15 -28.51 -23.87
C LEU A 227 15.76 -28.49 -25.30
N PRO A 228 16.63 -29.46 -25.67
CA PRO A 228 17.25 -29.53 -26.99
C PRO A 228 16.27 -29.81 -28.12
#